data_AF-A0A2V6MAD0-F1
#
_entry.id   AF-A0A2V6MAD0-F1
#
_cell.length_a   1.000
_cell.length_b   1.000
_cell.length_c   1.000
_cell.angle_alpha   90.00
_cell.angle_beta   90.00
_cell.angle_gamma   90.00
#
_symmetry.space_group_name_H-M   'P 1'
#
loop_
_entity.id
_entity.type
_entity.pdbx_description
1 polymer ?
#
loop_
_entity_poly.entity_id
_entity_poly.type
_entity_poly.pdbx_seq_one_letter_code
_entity_poly.pdbx_strand_id
1 'polypeptide(L)'
;MNTQLFRAIDGLKLPAEHRALLRPGESESDSHGNVHHLPRFFYEVASWQEAHEIRLAPHFKLAELMTVDCREAELLLREFPHYVPCAIVLLARLLEDFRREVDAPVFVSANGGYRSPAHQMGGAKSIHAWGTAADIYRVGDTFLDDIKSIEKYAAIAVSLSPAVLVRPFGSGAGEADDHLHLDLGFLTLTPRQCSETS
;
A
#
# COMPACT_ATOMS: atom_id res chain seq x y z
N MET A 1 22.05 4.14 3.17
CA MET A 1 20.99 3.12 3.04
C MET A 1 21.66 1.77 2.84
N ASN A 2 21.43 0.84 3.76
CA ASN A 2 22.02 -0.50 3.67
C ASN A 2 21.24 -1.27 2.58
N THR A 3 21.87 -1.56 1.45
CA THR A 3 21.23 -2.14 0.25
C THR A 3 20.86 -3.62 0.39
N GLN A 4 21.08 -4.23 1.57
CA GLN A 4 20.75 -5.62 1.88
C GLN A 4 19.35 -5.84 2.48
N LEU A 5 18.54 -4.79 2.67
CA LEU A 5 17.32 -4.88 3.50
C LEU A 5 16.12 -5.59 2.87
N PHE A 6 16.10 -5.83 1.55
CA PHE A 6 14.92 -6.41 0.91
C PHE A 6 15.28 -7.47 -0.14
N ARG A 7 14.78 -8.70 0.07
CA ARG A 7 14.83 -9.76 -0.95
C ARG A 7 13.72 -9.51 -1.97
N ALA A 8 14.07 -8.79 -3.04
CA ALA A 8 13.20 -8.66 -4.20
C ALA A 8 13.08 -9.99 -4.94
N ILE A 9 11.84 -10.37 -5.27
CA ILE A 9 11.52 -11.56 -6.02
C ILE A 9 10.62 -11.23 -7.22
N ASP A 10 10.67 -12.08 -8.23
CA ASP A 10 9.74 -12.07 -9.35
C ASP A 10 8.54 -12.95 -9.03
N GLY A 11 7.35 -12.35 -8.95
CA GLY A 11 6.09 -13.03 -8.65
C GLY A 11 5.76 -14.15 -9.62
N LEU A 12 6.23 -14.08 -10.89
CA LEU A 12 6.04 -15.17 -11.85
C LEU A 12 6.75 -16.47 -11.44
N LYS A 13 7.75 -16.39 -10.55
CA LYS A 13 8.52 -17.53 -10.06
C LYS A 13 7.98 -18.13 -8.77
N LEU A 14 6.93 -17.55 -8.19
CA LEU A 14 6.28 -18.06 -6.98
C LEU A 14 5.55 -19.39 -7.23
N PRO A 15 5.23 -20.18 -6.19
CA PRO A 15 4.33 -21.34 -6.31
C PRO A 15 2.98 -20.98 -6.94
N ALA A 16 2.35 -21.94 -7.61
CA ALA A 16 1.12 -21.69 -8.38
C ALA A 16 -0.03 -21.13 -7.53
N GLU A 17 -0.19 -21.63 -6.30
CA GLU A 17 -1.16 -21.14 -5.33
C GLU A 17 -0.95 -19.66 -4.97
N HIS A 18 0.30 -19.22 -4.80
CA HIS A 18 0.63 -17.84 -4.53
C HIS A 18 0.36 -16.95 -5.74
N ARG A 19 0.72 -17.42 -6.95
CA ARG A 19 0.45 -16.69 -8.19
C ARG A 19 -1.05 -16.52 -8.43
N ALA A 20 -1.87 -17.52 -8.08
CA ALA A 20 -3.32 -17.43 -8.23
C ALA A 20 -3.93 -16.31 -7.36
N LEU A 21 -3.34 -16.02 -6.20
CA LEU A 21 -3.82 -14.98 -5.28
C LEU A 21 -3.21 -13.61 -5.57
N LEU A 22 -1.91 -13.56 -5.89
CA LEU A 22 -1.15 -12.33 -6.13
C LEU A 22 -1.25 -11.81 -7.57
N ARG A 23 -1.67 -12.66 -8.52
CA ARG A 23 -1.91 -12.32 -9.94
C ARG A 23 -0.78 -11.47 -10.56
N PRO A 24 0.50 -11.88 -10.42
CA PRO A 24 1.65 -11.04 -10.73
C PRO A 24 1.69 -10.61 -12.20
N GLY A 25 1.62 -9.30 -12.46
CA GLY A 25 1.67 -8.72 -13.81
C GLY A 25 0.40 -8.90 -14.64
N GLU A 26 -0.65 -9.53 -14.10
CA GLU A 26 -1.93 -9.66 -14.80
C GLU A 26 -2.57 -8.29 -15.02
N SER A 27 -3.31 -8.16 -16.12
CA SER A 27 -4.09 -6.96 -16.41
C SER A 27 -5.36 -6.91 -15.56
N GLU A 28 -5.69 -5.72 -15.08
CA GLU A 28 -6.93 -5.45 -14.35
C GLU A 28 -7.49 -4.08 -14.77
N SER A 29 -8.81 -3.94 -14.76
CA SER A 29 -9.47 -2.68 -15.11
C SER A 29 -9.84 -1.87 -13.88
N ASP A 30 -9.54 -0.56 -13.91
CA ASP A 30 -10.02 0.36 -12.89
C ASP A 30 -11.53 0.66 -13.05
N SER A 31 -12.09 1.49 -12.16
CA SER A 31 -13.50 1.90 -12.19
C SER A 31 -13.90 2.70 -13.44
N HIS A 32 -12.94 3.25 -14.18
CA HIS A 32 -13.15 4.00 -15.42
C HIS A 32 -12.92 3.13 -16.66
N GLY A 33 -12.56 1.85 -16.49
CA GLY A 33 -12.27 0.92 -17.58
C GLY A 33 -10.86 1.04 -18.16
N ASN A 34 -9.97 1.84 -17.56
CA ASN A 34 -8.56 1.85 -17.97
C ASN A 34 -7.89 0.55 -17.50
N VAL A 35 -7.00 0.02 -18.33
CA VAL A 35 -6.29 -1.23 -18.04
C VAL A 35 -4.93 -0.92 -17.42
N HIS A 36 -4.66 -1.55 -16.28
CA HIS A 36 -3.40 -1.49 -15.56
C HIS A 36 -2.84 -2.89 -15.33
N HIS A 37 -1.56 -3.00 -15.02
CA HIS A 37 -0.95 -4.28 -14.64
C HIS A 37 -0.70 -4.32 -13.13
N LEU A 38 -1.14 -5.40 -12.50
CA LEU A 38 -0.87 -5.67 -11.09
C LEU A 38 0.65 -5.80 -10.86
N PRO A 39 1.13 -5.53 -9.63
CA PRO A 39 2.55 -5.68 -9.32
C PRO A 39 3.07 -7.08 -9.66
N ARG A 40 4.20 -7.13 -10.35
CA ARG A 40 4.93 -8.39 -10.62
C ARG A 40 6.04 -8.65 -9.61
N PHE A 41 6.71 -7.60 -9.14
CA PHE A 41 7.85 -7.73 -8.24
C PHE A 41 7.44 -7.41 -6.81
N PHE A 42 7.88 -8.28 -5.91
CA PHE A 42 7.54 -8.21 -4.50
C PHE A 42 8.80 -8.27 -3.63
N TYR A 43 8.72 -7.68 -2.45
CA TYR A 43 9.61 -8.00 -1.36
C TYR A 43 9.06 -9.20 -0.61
N GLU A 44 9.90 -10.22 -0.45
CA GLU A 44 9.63 -11.38 0.40
C GLU A 44 9.88 -11.00 1.86
N VAL A 45 8.92 -11.30 2.73
CA VAL A 45 8.96 -11.04 4.17
C VAL A 45 8.75 -12.38 4.87
N ALA A 46 9.73 -12.85 5.63
CA ALA A 46 9.72 -14.19 6.21
C ALA A 46 8.97 -14.28 7.56
N SER A 47 8.73 -13.16 8.23
CA SER A 47 7.97 -13.14 9.50
C SER A 47 7.43 -11.76 9.85
N TRP A 48 6.47 -11.71 10.78
CA TRP A 48 6.03 -10.45 11.39
C TRP A 48 7.14 -9.73 12.16
N GLN A 49 8.05 -10.47 12.80
CA GLN A 49 9.20 -9.86 13.47
C GLN A 49 10.06 -9.09 12.46
N GLU A 50 10.37 -9.71 11.32
CA GLU A 50 11.09 -9.05 10.23
C GLU A 50 10.34 -7.82 9.73
N ALA A 51 9.02 -7.92 9.50
CA ALA A 51 8.19 -6.78 9.09
C ALA A 51 8.24 -5.61 10.09
N HIS A 52 8.36 -5.88 11.39
CA HIS A 52 8.48 -4.86 12.44
C HIS A 52 9.89 -4.27 12.59
N GLU A 53 10.91 -4.94 12.08
CA GLU A 53 12.30 -4.47 12.08
C GLU A 53 12.62 -3.65 10.83
N ILE A 54 12.01 -4.01 9.70
CA ILE A 54 12.17 -3.30 8.43
C ILE A 54 11.56 -1.89 8.51
N ARG A 55 12.39 -0.88 8.33
CA ARG A 55 12.00 0.52 8.14
C ARG A 55 12.02 0.88 6.66
N LEU A 56 10.85 1.16 6.08
CA LEU A 56 10.71 1.67 4.72
C LEU A 56 11.04 3.17 4.66
N ALA A 57 10.69 3.90 5.72
CA ALA A 57 11.07 5.28 5.97
C ALA A 57 11.41 5.46 7.47
N PRO A 58 12.04 6.56 7.89
CA PRO A 58 12.43 6.77 9.29
C PRO A 58 11.31 6.45 10.31
N HIS A 59 10.08 6.83 10.01
CA HIS A 59 8.93 6.65 10.89
C HIS A 59 7.89 5.63 10.42
N PHE A 60 8.12 4.95 9.29
CA PHE A 60 7.19 3.95 8.77
C PHE A 60 7.89 2.60 8.59
N LYS A 61 7.41 1.61 9.35
CA LYS A 61 7.84 0.22 9.24
C LYS A 61 7.00 -0.52 8.22
N LEU A 62 7.54 -1.62 7.69
CA LEU A 62 6.83 -2.46 6.73
C LEU A 62 5.53 -3.03 7.32
N ALA A 63 5.58 -3.53 8.56
CA ALA A 63 4.40 -4.07 9.25
C ALA A 63 3.19 -3.12 9.23
N GLU A 64 3.40 -1.81 9.38
CA GLU A 64 2.33 -0.81 9.39
C GLU A 64 1.62 -0.69 8.03
N LEU A 65 2.32 -0.98 6.93
CA LEU A 65 1.79 -0.87 5.57
C LEU A 65 1.40 -2.22 4.97
N MET A 66 1.59 -3.33 5.66
CA MET A 66 1.15 -4.67 5.22
C MET A 66 0.26 -5.37 6.24
N THR A 67 -0.24 -4.64 7.24
CA THR A 67 -1.16 -5.20 8.23
C THR A 67 -2.46 -5.60 7.52
N VAL A 68 -2.71 -6.91 7.46
CA VAL A 68 -3.90 -7.52 6.87
C VAL A 68 -4.81 -8.10 7.97
N ASP A 69 -6.10 -8.22 7.68
CA ASP A 69 -7.10 -8.79 8.58
C ASP A 69 -7.65 -10.13 8.07
N CYS A 70 -8.69 -10.63 8.75
CA CYS A 70 -9.33 -11.91 8.44
C CYS A 70 -10.01 -11.99 7.07
N ARG A 71 -10.04 -10.90 6.29
CA ARG A 71 -10.58 -10.84 4.93
C ARG A 71 -9.52 -11.10 3.86
N GLU A 72 -8.27 -11.27 4.26
CA GLU A 72 -7.21 -11.76 3.38
C GLU A 72 -7.38 -13.26 3.08
N ALA A 73 -6.85 -13.72 1.95
CA ALA A 73 -6.85 -15.13 1.59
C ALA A 73 -6.07 -15.97 2.63
N GLU A 74 -6.63 -17.11 3.04
CA GLU A 74 -6.11 -17.95 4.14
C GLU A 74 -4.60 -18.25 4.02
N LEU A 75 -4.13 -18.59 2.81
CA LEU A 75 -2.71 -18.82 2.53
C LEU A 75 -1.85 -17.59 2.87
N LEU A 76 -2.24 -16.41 2.37
CA LEU A 76 -1.52 -15.16 2.56
C LEU A 76 -1.67 -14.57 3.97
N LEU A 77 -2.70 -14.99 4.70
CA LEU A 77 -2.95 -14.56 6.07
C LEU A 77 -2.13 -15.37 7.09
N ARG A 78 -1.93 -16.66 6.83
CA ARG A 78 -1.39 -17.61 7.84
C ARG A 78 0.01 -18.11 7.55
N GLU A 79 0.42 -18.12 6.28
CA GLU A 79 1.66 -18.75 5.87
C GLU A 79 2.67 -17.70 5.43
N PHE A 80 3.82 -17.71 6.11
CA PHE A 80 4.99 -16.99 5.64
C PHE A 80 5.76 -17.82 4.60
N PRO A 81 6.40 -17.18 3.62
CA PRO A 81 6.62 -15.73 3.52
C PRO A 81 5.43 -14.95 2.95
N HIS A 82 5.28 -13.70 3.40
CA HIS A 82 4.37 -12.72 2.81
C HIS A 82 5.08 -11.96 1.68
N TYR A 83 4.31 -11.47 0.71
CA TYR A 83 4.82 -10.79 -0.47
C TYR A 83 4.17 -9.43 -0.61
N VAL A 84 4.99 -8.38 -0.63
CA VAL A 84 4.51 -6.99 -0.68
C VAL A 84 5.04 -6.30 -1.92
N PRO A 85 4.21 -5.58 -2.72
CA PRO A 85 4.67 -4.90 -3.93
C PRO A 85 5.87 -3.99 -3.67
N CYS A 86 6.88 -4.07 -4.54
CA CYS A 86 8.10 -3.29 -4.36
C CYS A 86 7.85 -1.77 -4.39
N ALA A 87 6.76 -1.30 -5.00
CA ALA A 87 6.37 0.11 -5.05
C ALA A 87 6.04 0.70 -3.66
N ILE A 88 5.84 -0.13 -2.63
CA ILE A 88 5.51 0.31 -1.26
C ILE A 88 6.54 1.27 -0.65
N VAL A 89 7.79 1.23 -1.10
CA VAL A 89 8.84 2.18 -0.68
C VAL A 89 8.51 3.62 -1.09
N LEU A 90 7.80 3.82 -2.20
CA LEU A 90 7.37 5.13 -2.67
C LEU A 90 6.23 5.68 -1.80
N LEU A 91 5.28 4.81 -1.43
CA LEU A 91 4.23 5.16 -0.47
C LEU A 91 4.84 5.55 0.88
N ALA A 92 5.75 4.75 1.42
CA ALA A 92 6.42 5.06 2.69
C ALA A 92 7.19 6.39 2.63
N ARG A 93 7.79 6.72 1.48
CA ARG A 93 8.45 8.02 1.29
C ARG A 93 7.46 9.17 1.29
N LEU A 94 6.34 9.04 0.57
CA LEU A 94 5.26 10.02 0.59
C LEU A 94 4.74 10.23 2.02
N LEU A 95 4.48 9.15 2.76
CA LEU A 95 3.99 9.21 4.13
C LEU A 95 4.99 9.89 5.07
N GLU A 96 6.29 9.70 4.87
CA GLU A 96 7.33 10.42 5.62
C GLU A 96 7.34 11.91 5.29
N ASP A 97 7.19 12.27 4.02
CA ASP A 97 7.11 13.68 3.61
C ASP A 97 5.83 14.34 4.15
N PHE A 98 4.69 13.63 4.13
CA PHE A 98 3.43 14.05 4.74
C PHE A 98 3.55 14.22 6.25
N ARG A 99 4.12 13.22 6.94
CA ARG A 99 4.39 13.27 8.37
C ARG A 99 5.19 14.53 8.75
N ARG A 100 6.22 14.86 7.97
CA ARG A 100 7.06 16.03 8.20
C ARG A 100 6.27 17.32 7.99
N GLU A 101 5.44 17.38 6.96
CA GLU A 101 4.64 18.57 6.64
C GLU A 101 3.55 18.85 7.69
N VAL A 102 2.92 17.80 8.23
CA VAL A 102 1.92 17.94 9.31
C VAL A 102 2.55 18.11 10.70
N ASP A 103 3.86 17.95 10.82
CA ASP A 103 4.65 18.00 12.06
C ASP A 103 4.05 17.17 13.22
N ALA A 104 3.52 15.99 12.89
CA ALA A 104 2.85 15.12 13.86
C ALA A 104 2.94 13.65 13.43
N PRO A 105 2.89 12.67 14.36
CA PRO A 105 2.82 11.26 13.99
C PRO A 105 1.62 10.97 13.08
N VAL A 106 1.77 10.07 12.12
CA VAL A 106 0.70 9.67 11.19
C VAL A 106 0.45 8.19 11.39
N PHE A 107 -0.81 7.80 11.56
CA PHE A 107 -1.19 6.42 11.87
C PHE A 107 -2.03 5.84 10.74
N VAL A 108 -1.54 4.75 10.16
CA VAL A 108 -2.21 3.98 9.11
C VAL A 108 -3.18 2.99 9.75
N SER A 109 -4.39 2.89 9.20
CA SER A 109 -5.41 1.95 9.67
C SER A 109 -4.96 0.51 9.52
N ALA A 110 -5.52 -0.40 10.32
CA ALA A 110 -5.42 -1.82 10.02
C ALA A 110 -6.07 -2.09 8.65
N ASN A 111 -5.40 -2.84 7.77
CA ASN A 111 -5.71 -2.92 6.33
C ASN A 111 -5.57 -1.62 5.55
N GLY A 112 -5.12 -0.53 6.16
CA GLY A 112 -5.02 0.75 5.47
C GLY A 112 -3.93 0.78 4.42
N GLY A 113 -2.94 -0.12 4.49
CA GLY A 113 -1.85 -0.21 3.51
C GLY A 113 -2.14 -1.20 2.37
N TYR A 114 -1.16 -2.03 2.03
CA TYR A 114 -1.25 -3.07 1.03
C TYR A 114 -2.32 -4.12 1.38
N ARG A 115 -3.11 -4.50 0.37
CA ARG A 115 -4.08 -5.62 0.39
C ARG A 115 -3.82 -6.47 -0.84
N SER A 116 -3.83 -7.80 -0.74
CA SER A 116 -3.59 -8.63 -1.92
C SER A 116 -4.72 -8.49 -2.96
N PRO A 117 -4.50 -8.85 -4.24
CA PRO A 117 -5.58 -8.93 -5.22
C PRO A 117 -6.71 -9.91 -4.85
N ALA A 118 -6.44 -10.88 -3.97
CA ALA A 118 -7.40 -11.84 -3.46
C ALA A 118 -8.14 -11.37 -2.20
N HIS A 119 -7.77 -10.21 -1.64
CA HIS A 119 -8.40 -9.66 -0.44
C HIS A 119 -9.88 -9.34 -0.70
N GLN A 120 -10.77 -9.75 0.21
CA GLN A 120 -12.23 -9.65 -0.03
C GLN A 120 -12.74 -8.21 -0.11
N MET A 121 -12.06 -7.26 0.53
CA MET A 121 -12.32 -5.83 0.31
C MET A 121 -11.67 -5.33 -0.98
N GLY A 122 -12.50 -4.98 -1.97
CA GLY A 122 -12.07 -4.34 -3.22
C GLY A 122 -11.35 -5.26 -4.20
N GLY A 123 -10.64 -6.27 -3.72
CA GLY A 123 -9.88 -7.23 -4.53
C GLY A 123 -8.87 -6.54 -5.45
N ALA A 124 -8.58 -7.18 -6.58
CA ALA A 124 -7.62 -6.73 -7.58
C ALA A 124 -7.90 -5.33 -8.17
N LYS A 125 -9.15 -4.86 -8.12
CA LYS A 125 -9.53 -3.51 -8.61
C LYS A 125 -9.17 -2.40 -7.62
N SER A 126 -8.88 -2.76 -6.37
CA SER A 126 -8.50 -1.80 -5.35
C SER A 126 -7.09 -1.28 -5.61
N ILE A 127 -6.89 0.03 -5.49
CA ILE A 127 -5.56 0.62 -5.60
C ILE A 127 -4.60 0.11 -4.52
N HIS A 128 -5.12 -0.36 -3.38
CA HIS A 128 -4.32 -1.03 -2.34
C HIS A 128 -3.59 -2.27 -2.86
N ALA A 129 -4.06 -2.91 -3.94
CA ALA A 129 -3.38 -4.04 -4.58
C ALA A 129 -2.03 -3.67 -5.22
N TRP A 130 -1.78 -2.38 -5.47
CA TRP A 130 -0.49 -1.89 -5.95
C TRP A 130 0.50 -1.59 -4.82
N GLY A 131 0.06 -1.60 -3.55
CA GLY A 131 0.90 -1.21 -2.42
C GLY A 131 1.24 0.29 -2.42
N THR A 132 0.44 1.10 -3.08
CA THR A 132 0.68 2.54 -3.33
C THR A 132 -0.38 3.44 -2.68
N ALA A 133 -1.26 2.87 -1.86
CA ALA A 133 -2.33 3.56 -1.16
C ALA A 133 -2.26 3.35 0.35
N ALA A 134 -2.71 4.35 1.10
CA ALA A 134 -2.80 4.33 2.55
C ALA A 134 -4.12 4.95 3.03
N ASP A 135 -4.79 4.27 3.96
CA ASP A 135 -5.88 4.81 4.77
C ASP A 135 -5.32 5.28 6.11
N ILE A 136 -5.39 6.58 6.38
CA ILE A 136 -4.89 7.23 7.59
C ILE A 136 -6.09 7.57 8.48
N TYR A 137 -6.16 7.00 9.68
CA TYR A 137 -7.25 7.28 10.62
C TYR A 137 -6.90 8.35 11.67
N ARG A 138 -5.61 8.69 11.83
CA ARG A 138 -5.18 9.63 12.86
C ARG A 138 -3.88 10.36 12.50
N VAL A 139 -3.83 11.65 12.83
CA VAL A 139 -2.63 12.49 12.77
C VAL A 139 -2.44 13.19 14.13
N GLY A 140 -1.32 12.91 14.80
CA GLY A 140 -1.10 13.28 16.20
C GLY A 140 -2.23 12.73 17.07
N ASP A 141 -2.92 13.63 17.77
CA ASP A 141 -4.09 13.32 18.60
C ASP A 141 -5.44 13.54 17.87
N THR A 142 -5.42 13.88 16.57
CA THR A 142 -6.62 14.16 15.78
C THR A 142 -7.05 12.93 15.01
N PHE A 143 -8.20 12.36 15.35
CA PHE A 143 -8.87 11.35 14.53
C PHE A 143 -9.40 11.99 13.25
N LEU A 144 -9.36 11.24 12.15
CA LEU A 144 -9.79 11.69 10.83
C LEU A 144 -11.16 11.08 10.52
N ASP A 145 -12.17 11.49 11.29
CA ASP A 145 -13.55 10.97 11.27
C ASP A 145 -14.60 12.08 11.05
N ASP A 146 -14.15 13.26 10.64
CA ASP A 146 -15.02 14.38 10.27
C ASP A 146 -14.48 15.15 9.06
N ILE A 147 -15.37 15.89 8.39
CA ILE A 147 -15.03 16.69 7.21
C ILE A 147 -13.90 17.69 7.47
N LYS A 148 -13.90 18.33 8.64
CA LYS A 148 -12.96 19.41 8.95
C LYS A 148 -11.53 18.89 9.06
N SER A 149 -11.35 17.76 9.73
CA SER A 149 -10.07 17.09 9.91
C SER A 149 -9.60 16.47 8.60
N ILE A 150 -10.46 15.71 7.91
CA ILE A 150 -10.12 15.04 6.65
C ILE A 150 -9.73 16.06 5.58
N GLU A 151 -10.54 17.10 5.33
CA GLU A 151 -10.23 18.10 4.28
C GLU A 151 -8.97 18.91 4.60
N LYS A 152 -8.71 19.23 5.87
CA LYS A 152 -7.48 19.90 6.29
C LYS A 152 -6.25 19.08 5.89
N TYR A 153 -6.23 17.80 6.25
CA TYR A 153 -5.08 16.94 5.99
C TYR A 153 -4.99 16.49 4.53
N ALA A 154 -6.12 16.39 3.83
CA ALA A 154 -6.18 16.20 2.38
C ALA A 154 -5.49 17.34 1.63
N ALA A 155 -5.79 18.60 1.97
CA ALA A 155 -5.17 19.76 1.35
C ALA A 155 -3.63 19.75 1.53
N ILE A 156 -3.15 19.34 2.69
CA ILE A 156 -1.71 19.20 2.96
C ILE A 156 -1.12 18.07 2.09
N ALA A 157 -1.73 16.89 2.07
CA ALA A 157 -1.24 15.75 1.29
C ALA A 157 -1.15 16.06 -0.23
N VAL A 158 -2.18 16.70 -0.80
CA VAL A 158 -2.21 17.11 -2.22
C VAL A 158 -1.14 18.15 -2.53
N SER A 159 -0.76 18.99 -1.55
CA SER A 159 0.28 20.01 -1.76
C SER A 159 1.70 19.44 -1.88
N LEU A 160 1.93 18.19 -1.45
CA LEU A 160 3.25 17.56 -1.47
C LEU A 160 3.74 17.22 -2.88
N SER A 161 2.83 16.82 -3.78
CA SER A 161 3.17 16.40 -5.13
C SER A 161 1.92 16.31 -6.01
N PRO A 162 2.01 16.69 -7.30
CA PRO A 162 0.91 16.53 -8.25
C PRO A 162 0.55 15.06 -8.54
N ALA A 163 1.39 14.10 -8.10
CA ALA A 163 1.11 12.68 -8.24
C ALA A 163 0.25 12.11 -7.10
N VAL A 164 0.00 12.88 -6.03
CA VAL A 164 -0.79 12.42 -4.88
C VAL A 164 -2.26 12.64 -5.18
N LEU A 165 -3.04 11.56 -5.11
CA LEU A 165 -4.48 11.62 -5.11
C LEU A 165 -4.99 11.41 -3.68
N VAL A 166 -6.03 12.15 -3.33
CA VAL A 166 -6.76 12.00 -2.08
C VAL A 166 -8.24 11.85 -2.41
N ARG A 167 -8.92 10.89 -1.79
CA ARG A 167 -10.38 10.78 -1.96
C ARG A 167 -11.09 11.96 -1.31
N PRO A 168 -12.11 12.55 -1.96
CA PRO A 168 -12.93 13.56 -1.32
C PRO A 168 -13.69 12.99 -0.12
N PHE A 169 -14.04 13.87 0.83
CA PHE A 169 -14.86 13.51 1.98
C PHE A 169 -16.26 13.08 1.53
N GLY A 170 -16.76 11.97 2.06
CA GLY A 170 -18.13 11.52 1.86
C GLY A 170 -18.30 10.01 1.91
N SER A 171 -19.55 9.56 1.74
CA SER A 171 -19.94 8.14 1.84
C SER A 171 -20.19 7.49 0.47
N GLY A 172 -19.98 8.24 -0.62
CA GLY A 172 -20.18 7.80 -2.00
C GLY A 172 -19.08 6.91 -2.55
N ALA A 173 -19.28 6.42 -3.78
CA ALA A 173 -18.26 5.64 -4.47
C ALA A 173 -17.03 6.51 -4.77
N GLY A 174 -15.87 6.10 -4.24
CA GLY A 174 -14.62 6.87 -4.39
C GLY A 174 -14.44 7.98 -3.36
N GLU A 175 -15.31 8.07 -2.36
CA GLU A 175 -15.20 8.99 -1.22
C GLU A 175 -14.72 8.22 0.04
N ALA A 176 -14.35 8.96 1.10
CA ALA A 176 -14.07 8.41 2.42
C ALA A 176 -14.49 9.41 3.52
N ASP A 177 -15.20 8.96 4.56
CA ASP A 177 -15.70 9.81 5.65
C ASP A 177 -15.21 9.41 7.05
N ASP A 178 -14.52 8.28 7.17
CA ASP A 178 -13.98 7.74 8.43
C ASP A 178 -12.44 7.59 8.44
N HIS A 179 -11.78 8.05 7.37
CA HIS A 179 -10.32 8.13 7.24
C HIS A 179 -9.92 9.07 6.08
N LEU A 180 -8.65 9.44 6.06
CA LEU A 180 -8.01 10.05 4.89
C LEU A 180 -7.41 8.94 4.00
N HIS A 181 -8.00 8.70 2.83
CA HIS A 181 -7.41 7.84 1.80
C HIS A 181 -6.48 8.67 0.91
N LEU A 182 -5.23 8.25 0.77
CA LEU A 182 -4.30 8.80 -0.20
C LEU A 182 -3.62 7.71 -1.01
N ASP A 183 -3.27 8.02 -2.25
CA ASP A 183 -2.57 7.09 -3.13
C ASP A 183 -1.68 7.79 -4.17
N LEU A 184 -0.77 7.01 -4.76
CA LEU A 184 0.12 7.43 -5.85
C LEU A 184 -0.31 6.87 -7.23
N GLY A 185 -1.54 6.35 -7.34
CA GLY A 185 -2.01 5.63 -8.51
C GLY A 185 -1.34 4.27 -8.72
N PHE A 186 -1.52 3.72 -9.92
CA PHE A 186 -1.17 2.34 -10.31
C PHE A 186 0.33 2.14 -10.58
N LEU A 187 1.19 2.65 -9.70
CA LEU A 187 2.64 2.56 -9.84
C LEU A 187 3.11 1.12 -9.60
N THR A 188 3.96 0.64 -10.51
CA THR A 188 4.73 -0.59 -10.33
C THR A 188 6.23 -0.25 -10.26
N LEU A 189 7.00 -1.07 -9.56
CA LEU A 189 8.44 -0.87 -9.40
C LEU A 189 9.18 -2.15 -9.72
N THR A 190 10.10 -2.06 -10.68
CA THR A 190 11.06 -3.13 -11.02
C THR A 190 12.36 -2.90 -10.26
N PRO A 191 12.70 -3.75 -9.27
CA PRO A 191 13.96 -3.64 -8.54
C PRO A 191 15.16 -3.86 -9.47
N ARG A 192 16.31 -3.22 -9.21
CA ARG A 192 17.52 -3.31 -10.07
C ARG A 192 18.06 -4.74 -10.26
N GLN A 193 17.66 -5.65 -9.37
CA GLN A 193 18.09 -7.04 -9.26
C GLN A 193 17.15 -7.97 -10.04
N CYS A 194 16.04 -7.44 -10.55
CA CYS A 194 15.04 -8.15 -11.32
C CYS A 194 15.07 -7.67 -12.78
N SER A 195 14.57 -8.52 -13.68
CA SER A 195 14.37 -8.17 -15.08
C SER A 195 12.90 -8.28 -15.43
N GLU A 196 12.40 -7.33 -16.22
CA GLU A 196 11.06 -7.40 -16.82
C GLU A 196 11.03 -8.38 -17.99
N THR A 197 12.17 -8.59 -18.65
CA THR A 197 12.32 -9.66 -19.63
C THR A 197 12.34 -10.99 -18.89
N SER A 198 11.32 -11.80 -19.17
CA SER A 198 11.27 -13.21 -18.75
C SER A 198 11.96 -14.06 -19.81
#